data_AF-A0A816DD16-F1
#
_entry.id   AF-A0A816DD16-F1
#
_cell.length_a   1.000
_cell.length_b   1.000
_cell.length_c   1.000
_cell.angle_alpha   90.00
_cell.angle_beta   90.00
_cell.angle_gamma   90.00
#
_symmetry.space_group_name_H-M   'P 1'
#
loop_
_entity.id
_entity.type
_entity.pdbx_description
1 polymer ?
#
loop_
_entity_poly.entity_id
_entity_poly.type
_entity_poly.pdbx_seq_one_letter_code
_entity_poly.pdbx_strand_id
1 'polypeptide(L)'
;MSSIMQFNYKQHWQERDIILERPTSGDTSLGFTIAGGIDKPFLHPTFTSIIVINISKNSIAHTDEGLKLYDIILRVNNIDFTNIKHHEAINVLKTSGPTVRLLIRRLSPSICENIEIEHNGKLGISITGGIGSEHFQNDHGIFITNIKKPQANQNLHKGDRLLEISSEVR
;
A
#
# COMPACT_ATOMS: atom_id res chain seq x y z
N MET A 1 13.30 2.73 -12.40
CA MET A 1 13.11 3.26 -11.03
C MET A 1 12.73 2.19 -9.99
N SER A 2 13.61 1.80 -9.07
CA SER A 2 13.22 0.93 -7.93
C SER A 2 12.66 1.76 -6.77
N SER A 3 11.52 1.35 -6.21
CA SER A 3 10.82 2.08 -5.13
C SER A 3 10.92 1.32 -3.82
N ILE A 4 11.46 1.96 -2.78
CA ILE A 4 11.78 1.36 -1.49
C ILE A 4 11.21 2.23 -0.36
N MET A 5 10.24 1.69 0.39
CA MET A 5 9.77 2.32 1.62
C MET A 5 10.81 2.09 2.74
N GLN A 6 11.24 3.15 3.44
CA GLN A 6 12.14 3.08 4.61
C GLN A 6 11.37 2.93 5.93
N PHE A 7 11.83 2.05 6.84
CA PHE A 7 11.05 1.65 8.03
C PHE A 7 11.70 1.94 9.40
N ASN A 8 10.83 2.14 10.40
CA ASN A 8 11.13 1.93 11.82
C ASN A 8 10.25 0.77 12.36
N TYR A 9 10.91 -0.26 12.90
CA TYR A 9 10.41 -1.61 13.18
C TYR A 9 9.33 -1.77 14.28
N LYS A 10 8.93 -0.72 15.00
CA LYS A 10 8.07 -0.88 16.20
C LYS A 10 6.55 -0.83 15.94
N GLN A 11 6.10 -0.36 14.78
CA GLN A 11 4.68 -0.20 14.46
C GLN A 11 4.44 -0.45 12.96
N HIS A 12 4.51 -1.71 12.56
CA HIS A 12 4.55 -2.12 11.15
C HIS A 12 3.27 -1.78 10.36
N TRP A 13 2.11 -2.05 10.95
CA TRP A 13 0.81 -1.68 10.43
C TRP A 13 0.05 -0.84 11.46
N GLN A 14 -0.61 0.19 10.98
CA GLN A 14 -1.55 0.98 11.77
C GLN A 14 -2.90 0.97 11.07
N GLU A 15 -3.93 0.70 11.84
CA GLU A 15 -5.30 0.96 11.39
C GLU A 15 -5.63 2.44 11.60
N ARG A 16 -6.34 3.03 10.65
CA ARG A 16 -6.76 4.43 10.70
C ARG A 16 -8.16 4.58 10.15
N ASP A 17 -8.95 5.43 10.80
CA ASP A 17 -10.20 5.91 10.24
C ASP A 17 -9.93 7.10 9.31
N ILE A 18 -10.49 7.05 8.10
CA ILE A 18 -10.47 8.12 7.12
C ILE A 18 -11.91 8.49 6.80
N ILE A 19 -12.24 9.77 6.85
CA ILE A 19 -13.57 10.27 6.51
C ILE A 19 -13.46 11.10 5.24
N LEU A 20 -14.21 10.70 4.21
CA LEU A 20 -14.30 11.44 2.95
C LEU A 20 -15.71 12.01 2.83
N GLU A 21 -15.81 13.32 2.64
CA GLU A 21 -17.07 14.03 2.42
C GLU A 21 -17.21 14.35 0.93
N ARG A 22 -18.21 13.77 0.28
CA ARG A 22 -18.51 14.04 -1.12
C ARG A 22 -19.00 15.48 -1.27
N PRO A 23 -18.54 16.21 -2.30
CA PRO A 23 -19.11 17.51 -2.63
C PRO A 23 -20.61 17.43 -2.92
N THR A 24 -21.36 18.46 -2.54
CA THR A 24 -22.80 18.57 -2.82
C THR A 24 -23.11 18.98 -4.26
N SER A 25 -22.09 19.42 -5.01
CA SER A 25 -22.18 19.82 -6.42
C SER A 25 -20.84 19.56 -7.11
N GLY A 26 -20.86 19.32 -8.43
CA GLY A 26 -19.65 19.07 -9.22
C GLY A 26 -19.28 17.58 -9.28
N ASP A 27 -17.98 17.28 -9.32
CA ASP A 27 -17.49 15.90 -9.28
C ASP A 27 -17.69 15.31 -7.88
N THR A 28 -18.51 14.26 -7.81
CA THR A 28 -18.81 13.55 -6.55
C THR A 28 -17.93 12.31 -6.36
N SER A 29 -16.92 12.09 -7.23
CA SER A 29 -15.98 10.99 -7.12
C SER A 29 -15.15 11.08 -5.83
N LEU A 30 -14.75 9.92 -5.31
CA LEU A 30 -13.87 9.86 -4.14
C LEU A 30 -12.39 10.14 -4.51
N GLY A 31 -12.04 10.06 -5.80
CA GLY A 31 -10.71 10.41 -6.30
C GLY A 31 -9.61 9.39 -6.02
N PHE A 32 -9.93 8.10 -5.93
CA PHE A 32 -8.92 7.05 -5.85
C PHE A 32 -9.34 5.81 -6.64
N THR A 33 -8.36 4.98 -7.00
CA THR A 33 -8.56 3.72 -7.72
C THR A 33 -8.20 2.56 -6.83
N ILE A 34 -9.01 1.50 -6.87
CA ILE A 34 -8.76 0.26 -6.14
C ILE A 34 -8.35 -0.90 -7.05
N ALA A 35 -7.57 -1.83 -6.50
CA ALA A 35 -7.32 -3.16 -7.03
C ALA A 35 -7.61 -4.23 -5.97
N GLY A 36 -7.58 -5.50 -6.35
CA GLY A 36 -7.79 -6.62 -5.42
C GLY A 36 -9.26 -7.01 -5.27
N GLY A 37 -9.56 -7.84 -4.28
CA GLY A 37 -10.84 -8.52 -4.09
C GLY A 37 -10.68 -10.02 -4.26
N ILE A 38 -11.56 -10.79 -3.63
CA ILE A 38 -11.44 -12.27 -3.60
C ILE A 38 -11.59 -12.93 -4.97
N ASP A 39 -12.28 -12.25 -5.90
CA ASP A 39 -12.49 -12.66 -7.29
C ASP A 39 -11.46 -12.04 -8.26
N LYS A 40 -10.71 -11.03 -7.81
CA LYS A 40 -9.63 -10.40 -8.58
C LYS A 40 -8.40 -10.15 -7.69
N PRO A 41 -7.70 -11.21 -7.27
CA PRO A 41 -6.47 -11.05 -6.50
C PRO A 41 -5.47 -10.16 -7.25
N PHE A 42 -4.73 -9.33 -6.52
CA PHE A 42 -3.80 -8.35 -7.08
C PHE A 42 -2.36 -8.72 -6.72
N LEU A 43 -1.42 -8.68 -7.68
CA LEU A 43 -0.03 -9.15 -7.54
C LEU A 43 0.15 -10.67 -7.36
N HIS A 44 -0.78 -11.36 -6.69
CA HIS A 44 -0.72 -12.82 -6.49
C HIS A 44 -2.10 -13.43 -6.20
N PRO A 45 -2.37 -14.71 -6.56
CA PRO A 45 -3.65 -15.38 -6.31
C PRO A 45 -4.19 -15.36 -4.87
N THR A 46 -3.31 -15.29 -3.88
CA THR A 46 -3.69 -15.25 -2.45
C THR A 46 -3.87 -13.84 -1.92
N PHE A 47 -3.48 -12.82 -2.70
CA PHE A 47 -3.51 -11.43 -2.28
C PHE A 47 -4.84 -10.81 -2.70
N THR A 48 -5.86 -11.01 -1.86
CA THR A 48 -7.26 -10.66 -2.16
C THR A 48 -7.72 -9.33 -1.54
N SER A 49 -6.84 -8.63 -0.81
CA SER A 49 -7.19 -7.37 -0.12
C SER A 49 -7.56 -6.27 -1.12
N ILE A 50 -8.53 -5.41 -0.76
CA ILE A 50 -8.82 -4.20 -1.53
C ILE A 50 -7.75 -3.14 -1.25
N ILE A 51 -7.03 -2.71 -2.29
CA ILE A 51 -5.88 -1.79 -2.19
C ILE A 51 -6.08 -0.54 -3.01
N VAL A 52 -5.70 0.61 -2.45
CA VAL A 52 -5.58 1.88 -3.18
C VAL A 52 -4.33 1.87 -4.06
N ILE A 53 -4.50 1.92 -5.38
CA ILE A 53 -3.38 1.90 -6.36
C ILE A 53 -3.17 3.22 -7.10
N ASN A 54 -4.09 4.17 -6.93
CA ASN A 54 -3.95 5.52 -7.46
C ASN A 54 -4.79 6.48 -6.62
N ILE A 55 -4.30 7.71 -6.45
CA ILE A 55 -5.03 8.82 -5.85
C ILE A 55 -4.96 10.00 -6.81
N SER A 56 -6.12 10.46 -7.26
CA SER A 56 -6.24 11.61 -8.14
C SER A 56 -5.84 12.88 -7.38
N LYS A 57 -4.90 13.64 -7.96
CA LYS A 57 -4.42 14.90 -7.40
C LYS A 57 -5.58 15.87 -7.17
N ASN A 58 -5.55 16.59 -6.05
CA ASN A 58 -6.57 17.56 -5.62
C ASN A 58 -7.98 16.98 -5.39
N SER A 59 -8.12 15.66 -5.32
CA SER A 59 -9.39 15.04 -4.93
C SER A 59 -9.62 15.06 -3.41
N ILE A 60 -10.82 14.71 -2.97
CA ILE A 60 -11.14 14.60 -1.54
C ILE A 60 -10.31 13.53 -0.81
N ALA A 61 -9.83 12.51 -1.52
CA ALA A 61 -8.92 11.52 -0.96
C ALA A 61 -7.47 12.02 -0.88
N HIS A 62 -7.10 13.02 -1.68
CA HIS A 62 -5.75 13.57 -1.79
C HIS A 62 -5.53 14.72 -0.79
N THR A 63 -5.54 14.37 0.50
CA THR A 63 -5.21 15.30 1.60
C THR A 63 -4.06 14.74 2.45
N ASP A 64 -3.49 15.56 3.32
CA ASP A 64 -2.38 15.14 4.17
C ASP A 64 -2.79 13.97 5.08
N GLU A 65 -3.97 14.04 5.67
CA GLU A 65 -4.57 12.99 6.51
C GLU A 65 -5.42 11.99 5.72
N GLY A 66 -5.54 12.16 4.41
CA GLY A 66 -6.37 11.32 3.54
C GLY A 66 -5.75 9.96 3.23
N LEU A 67 -6.25 9.33 2.17
CA LEU A 67 -5.71 8.05 1.68
C LEU A 67 -4.29 8.23 1.15
N LYS A 68 -3.52 7.15 1.15
CA LYS A 68 -2.21 7.03 0.51
C LYS A 68 -2.19 5.80 -0.39
N LEU A 69 -1.25 5.81 -1.35
CA LEU A 69 -0.99 4.63 -2.16
C LEU A 69 -0.69 3.43 -1.26
N TYR A 70 -1.21 2.27 -1.65
CA TYR A 70 -1.08 1.00 -0.95
C TYR A 70 -1.81 0.87 0.39
N ASP A 71 -2.68 1.83 0.74
CA ASP A 71 -3.65 1.63 1.81
C ASP A 71 -4.53 0.41 1.51
N ILE A 72 -4.66 -0.47 2.50
CA ILE A 72 -5.59 -1.60 2.46
C ILE A 72 -6.90 -1.16 3.08
N ILE A 73 -8.00 -1.22 2.33
CA ILE A 73 -9.33 -0.89 2.85
C ILE A 73 -9.89 -2.13 3.56
N LEU A 74 -10.12 -2.01 4.87
CA LEU A 74 -10.69 -3.06 5.70
C LEU A 74 -12.21 -2.93 5.84
N ARG A 75 -12.73 -1.70 5.83
CA ARG A 75 -14.17 -1.43 5.98
C ARG A 75 -14.57 -0.14 5.29
N VAL A 76 -15.77 -0.10 4.74
CA VAL A 76 -16.42 1.12 4.23
C VAL A 76 -17.77 1.27 4.90
N ASN A 77 -17.94 2.35 5.66
CA ASN A 77 -19.05 2.57 6.57
C ASN A 77 -19.22 1.35 7.50
N ASN A 78 -20.30 0.60 7.32
CA ASN A 78 -20.61 -0.60 8.12
C ASN A 78 -20.37 -1.91 7.34
N ILE A 79 -19.76 -1.84 6.15
CA ILE A 79 -19.56 -3.00 5.26
C ILE A 79 -18.09 -3.43 5.32
N ASP A 80 -17.87 -4.69 5.67
CA ASP A 80 -16.55 -5.33 5.74
C ASP A 80 -15.97 -5.56 4.33
N PHE A 81 -14.71 -5.17 4.13
CA PHE A 81 -13.97 -5.28 2.87
C PHE A 81 -12.89 -6.37 2.90
N THR A 82 -12.72 -7.10 4.02
CA THR A 82 -11.66 -8.11 4.15
C THR A 82 -11.87 -9.35 3.27
N ASN A 83 -13.12 -9.67 2.91
CA ASN A 83 -13.48 -10.84 2.08
C ASN A 83 -14.48 -10.47 0.97
N ILE A 84 -14.38 -9.26 0.43
CA ILE A 84 -15.32 -8.73 -0.56
C ILE A 84 -14.87 -9.02 -2.00
N LYS A 85 -15.83 -9.19 -2.91
CA LYS A 85 -15.53 -9.22 -4.36
C LYS A 85 -15.23 -7.82 -4.87
N HIS A 86 -14.34 -7.71 -5.84
CA HIS A 86 -13.89 -6.45 -6.43
C HIS A 86 -15.07 -5.60 -6.94
N HIS A 87 -15.99 -6.22 -7.69
CA HIS A 87 -17.14 -5.50 -8.25
C HIS A 87 -18.12 -5.02 -7.16
N GLU A 88 -18.25 -5.78 -6.08
CA GLU A 88 -19.07 -5.42 -4.93
C GLU A 88 -18.44 -4.25 -4.15
N ALA A 89 -17.12 -4.28 -3.94
CA ALA A 89 -16.36 -3.18 -3.36
C ALA A 89 -16.56 -1.88 -4.16
N ILE A 90 -16.47 -1.95 -5.49
CA ILE A 90 -16.77 -0.82 -6.39
C ILE A 90 -18.20 -0.32 -6.16
N ASN A 91 -19.18 -1.22 -6.12
CA ASN A 91 -20.58 -0.85 -5.95
C ASN A 91 -20.78 -0.11 -4.61
N VAL A 92 -20.29 -0.67 -3.51
CA VAL A 92 -20.37 -0.05 -2.18
C VAL A 92 -19.73 1.33 -2.15
N LEU A 93 -18.52 1.48 -2.69
CA LEU A 93 -17.85 2.79 -2.75
C LEU A 93 -18.65 3.82 -3.56
N LYS A 94 -19.23 3.40 -4.69
CA LYS A 94 -20.04 4.26 -5.57
C LYS A 94 -21.36 4.67 -4.93
N THR A 95 -22.07 3.75 -4.30
CA THR A 95 -23.41 3.98 -3.73
C THR A 95 -23.36 4.48 -2.29
N SER A 96 -22.18 4.57 -1.69
CA SER A 96 -22.01 5.22 -0.39
C SER A 96 -22.49 6.66 -0.45
N GLY A 97 -23.17 7.09 0.63
CA GLY A 97 -23.78 8.40 0.74
C GLY A 97 -22.77 9.56 0.79
N PRO A 98 -23.21 10.76 1.20
CA PRO A 98 -22.37 11.95 1.21
C PRO A 98 -21.10 11.78 2.08
N THR A 99 -21.23 11.12 3.22
CA THR A 99 -20.10 10.78 4.10
C THR A 99 -19.68 9.33 3.90
N VAL A 100 -18.39 9.11 3.61
CA VAL A 100 -17.80 7.79 3.46
C VAL A 100 -16.71 7.60 4.52
N ARG A 101 -16.94 6.68 5.45
CA ARG A 101 -15.98 6.34 6.52
C ARG A 101 -15.22 5.09 6.13
N LEU A 102 -13.90 5.17 6.05
CA LEU A 102 -13.04 4.05 5.69
C LEU A 102 -12.24 3.65 6.93
N LEU A 103 -12.24 2.37 7.29
CA LEU A 103 -11.19 1.81 8.13
C LEU A 103 -10.12 1.27 7.18
N ILE A 104 -8.92 1.81 7.27
CA ILE A 104 -7.79 1.38 6.44
C ILE A 104 -6.68 0.83 7.31
N ARG A 105 -5.87 -0.04 6.72
CA ARG A 105 -4.62 -0.54 7.28
C ARG A 105 -3.47 -0.02 6.42
N ARG A 106 -2.59 0.76 7.03
CA ARG A 106 -1.47 1.46 6.39
C ARG A 106 -0.14 1.07 7.03
N LEU A 107 0.90 0.95 6.20
CA LEU A 107 2.26 0.77 6.68
C LEU A 107 2.73 2.01 7.45
N SER A 108 3.32 1.80 8.61
CA SER A 108 3.87 2.89 9.43
C SER A 108 5.38 2.70 9.68
N PRO A 109 6.21 3.74 9.51
CA PRO A 109 5.85 5.06 8.97
C PRO A 109 5.45 4.97 7.49
N SER A 110 4.55 5.84 7.05
CA SER A 110 3.96 5.80 5.70
C SER A 110 4.87 6.38 4.61
N ILE A 111 6.18 6.45 4.87
CA ILE A 111 7.15 7.10 4.01
C ILE A 111 7.56 6.12 2.91
N CYS A 112 7.26 6.50 1.66
CA CYS A 112 7.74 5.83 0.45
C CYS A 112 8.81 6.67 -0.21
N GLU A 113 9.99 6.10 -0.39
CA GLU A 113 11.08 6.74 -1.08
C GLU A 113 11.41 5.96 -2.35
N ASN A 114 11.79 6.66 -3.41
CA ASN A 114 12.44 6.01 -4.54
C ASN A 114 13.93 6.05 -4.27
N ILE A 115 14.55 4.88 -4.14
CA ILE A 115 15.98 4.78 -3.89
C ILE A 115 16.63 4.28 -5.16
N GLU A 116 17.39 5.17 -5.81
CA GLU A 116 18.24 4.79 -6.93
C GLU A 116 19.48 4.07 -6.38
N ILE A 117 19.71 2.85 -6.90
CA ILE A 117 20.83 2.01 -6.49
C ILE A 117 21.65 1.68 -7.73
N GLU A 118 22.83 2.27 -7.84
CA GLU A 118 23.86 1.82 -8.76
C GLU A 118 24.60 0.62 -8.15
N HIS A 119 24.73 -0.48 -8.89
CA HIS A 119 25.45 -1.65 -8.41
C HIS A 119 26.23 -2.35 -9.53
N ASN A 120 27.47 -2.76 -9.24
CA ASN A 120 28.33 -3.55 -10.13
C ASN A 120 28.52 -4.97 -9.56
N GLY A 121 27.41 -5.67 -9.28
CA GLY A 121 27.43 -6.99 -8.65
C GLY A 121 26.24 -7.24 -7.72
N LYS A 122 26.48 -7.80 -6.53
CA LYS A 122 25.41 -8.07 -5.54
C LYS A 122 25.00 -6.77 -4.84
N LEU A 123 23.70 -6.60 -4.56
CA LEU A 123 23.13 -5.45 -3.85
C LEU A 123 23.53 -5.34 -2.36
N GLY A 124 24.18 -6.35 -1.79
CA GLY A 124 24.59 -6.34 -0.38
C GLY A 124 23.45 -6.49 0.63
N ILE A 125 22.21 -6.79 0.21
CA ILE A 125 21.06 -6.99 1.10
C ILE A 125 20.66 -8.46 1.23
N SER A 126 19.97 -8.79 2.32
CA SER A 126 19.23 -10.05 2.47
C SER A 126 17.77 -9.72 2.69
N ILE A 127 16.89 -10.49 2.06
CA ILE A 127 15.45 -10.29 2.14
C ILE A 127 14.76 -11.51 2.75
N THR A 128 13.54 -11.31 3.24
CA THR A 128 12.61 -12.35 3.68
C THR A 128 11.18 -11.90 3.38
N GLY A 129 10.19 -12.72 3.72
CA GLY A 129 8.80 -12.45 3.40
C GLY A 129 8.44 -12.91 1.99
N GLY A 130 7.27 -12.52 1.56
CA GLY A 130 6.62 -13.10 0.39
C GLY A 130 5.60 -14.17 0.79
N ILE A 131 4.91 -14.68 -0.21
CA ILE A 131 3.71 -15.49 0.00
C ILE A 131 4.08 -16.92 0.35
N GLY A 132 3.47 -17.45 1.41
CA GLY A 132 3.80 -18.75 1.99
C GLY A 132 5.13 -18.77 2.75
N SER A 133 5.79 -17.62 2.91
CA SER A 133 7.00 -17.44 3.70
C SER A 133 6.97 -16.06 4.36
N GLU A 134 5.79 -15.69 4.86
CA GLU A 134 5.52 -14.38 5.40
C GLU A 134 6.47 -14.06 6.55
N HIS A 135 7.08 -12.88 6.50
CA HIS A 135 7.90 -12.41 7.62
C HIS A 135 7.03 -12.05 8.82
N PHE A 136 5.88 -11.44 8.54
CA PHE A 136 4.89 -11.03 9.51
C PHE A 136 3.55 -11.66 9.16
N GLN A 137 2.82 -12.11 10.18
CA GLN A 137 1.52 -12.76 9.99
C GLN A 137 0.58 -11.84 9.20
N ASN A 138 -0.07 -12.39 8.17
CA ASN A 138 -0.99 -11.67 7.28
C ASN A 138 -0.35 -10.51 6.51
N ASP A 139 0.97 -10.54 6.33
CA ASP A 139 1.69 -9.60 5.48
C ASP A 139 2.64 -10.32 4.52
N HIS A 140 2.27 -10.25 3.24
CA HIS A 140 2.98 -10.86 2.13
C HIS A 140 4.11 -9.99 1.58
N GLY A 141 4.49 -8.90 2.26
CA GLY A 141 5.59 -8.03 1.86
C GLY A 141 6.95 -8.71 1.85
N ILE A 142 7.86 -8.14 1.07
CA ILE A 142 9.28 -8.50 1.07
C ILE A 142 10.05 -7.50 1.93
N PHE A 143 10.85 -7.98 2.86
CA PHE A 143 11.53 -7.16 3.87
C PHE A 143 13.03 -7.38 3.88
N ILE A 144 13.81 -6.31 4.00
CA ILE A 144 15.25 -6.37 4.21
C ILE A 144 15.54 -6.84 5.64
N THR A 145 16.20 -7.99 5.79
CA THR A 145 16.60 -8.55 7.09
C THR A 145 18.03 -8.23 7.46
N ASN A 146 18.89 -7.96 6.47
CA ASN A 146 20.30 -7.69 6.69
C ASN A 146 20.89 -6.78 5.60
N ILE A 147 21.90 -6.01 5.99
CA ILE A 147 22.61 -5.06 5.14
C ILE A 147 24.11 -5.25 5.33
N LYS A 148 24.81 -5.59 4.24
CA LYS A 148 26.26 -5.78 4.21
C LYS A 148 26.93 -4.48 3.77
N LYS A 149 27.47 -3.74 4.73
CA LYS A 149 28.31 -2.56 4.43
C LYS A 149 29.72 -3.00 4.00
N PRO A 150 30.38 -2.31 3.05
CA PRO A 150 29.92 -1.13 2.30
C PRO A 150 29.17 -1.46 1.00
N GLN A 151 28.86 -2.74 0.74
CA GLN A 151 28.28 -3.19 -0.54
C GLN A 151 26.87 -2.66 -0.79
N ALA A 152 26.06 -2.55 0.27
CA ALA A 152 24.70 -2.06 0.18
C ALA A 152 24.64 -0.53 0.17
N ASN A 153 23.65 0.00 -0.55
CA ASN A 153 23.33 1.43 -0.58
C ASN A 153 23.05 1.96 0.84
N GLN A 154 23.54 3.17 1.15
CA GLN A 154 23.47 3.76 2.49
C GLN A 154 22.04 4.14 2.91
N ASN A 155 21.13 4.32 1.96
CA ASN A 155 19.74 4.67 2.22
C ASN A 155 18.87 3.43 2.47
N LEU A 156 19.43 2.23 2.38
CA LEU A 156 18.73 1.01 2.78
C LEU A 156 18.93 0.77 4.26
N HIS A 157 17.85 0.33 4.91
CA HIS A 157 17.82 0.00 6.32
C HIS A 157 17.22 -1.39 6.54
N LYS A 158 17.67 -2.05 7.62
CA LYS A 158 17.05 -3.30 8.06
C LYS A 158 15.62 -3.00 8.49
N GLY A 159 14.68 -3.79 8.00
CA GLY A 159 13.24 -3.59 8.19
C GLY A 159 12.56 -2.99 6.97
N ASP A 160 13.33 -2.49 5.98
CA ASP A 160 12.74 -1.87 4.80
C ASP A 160 11.90 -2.85 3.99
N ARG A 161 10.70 -2.43 3.59
CA ARG A 161 9.81 -3.19 2.69
C ARG A 161 10.07 -2.77 1.26
N LEU A 162 10.40 -3.75 0.44
CA LEU A 162 10.52 -3.57 -0.99
C LEU A 162 9.12 -3.61 -1.60
N LEU A 163 8.70 -2.52 -2.22
CA LEU A 163 7.42 -2.45 -2.92
C LEU A 163 7.57 -2.77 -4.40
N GLU A 164 8.60 -2.22 -5.02
CA GLU A 164 8.85 -2.38 -6.45
C GLU A 164 10.35 -2.38 -6.74
N ILE A 165 10.76 -3.23 -7.68
CA ILE A 165 12.08 -3.19 -8.27
C ILE A 165 11.88 -3.00 -9.77
N SER A 166 12.46 -1.95 -10.34
CA SER A 166 12.50 -1.80 -11.80
C SER A 166 13.89 -1.44 -12.30
N SER A 167 14.19 -1.94 -13.48
CA SER A 167 15.52 -1.95 -14.09
C SER A 167 15.63 -0.96 -15.26
N GLU A 168 15.06 0.24 -15.15
CA GLU A 168 15.21 1.23 -16.22
C GLU A 168 16.70 1.50 -16.48
N VAL A 169 17.15 1.04 -17.63
CA VAL A 169 18.45 1.35 -18.22
C VAL A 169 18.27 2.73 -18.86
N ARG A 170 18.98 3.74 -18.36
CA ARG A 170 19.12 5.02 -19.09
C ARG A 170 19.82 4.79 -20.42
#